data_AF-A0A319CR30-F1
#
_entry.id   AF-A0A319CR30-F1
#
_cell.length_a   1.000
_cell.length_b   1.000
_cell.length_c   1.000
_cell.angle_alpha   90.00
_cell.angle_beta   90.00
_cell.angle_gamma   90.00
#
_symmetry.space_group_name_H-M   'P 1'
#
loop_
_entity.id
_entity.type
_entity.pdbx_description
1 polymer ?
#
loop_
_entity_poly.entity_id
_entity_poly.type
_entity_poly.pdbx_seq_one_letter_code
_entity_poly.pdbx_strand_id
1 'polypeptide(L)'
;MAPTSLKAGLLLLPQLHLAWGMAIAPRQQVICTYETAASSGDTCQSFSAGWGLDVSTFRSLNPGITCPDLVAGQNYCVVGTVLSGGSTTSSSTLTTSTSTAVSLSSSTPHQPQQTGTAANCDQFYLVQIGDSCEKIEAQFDISATQFLEWNPSVNSDCSNILAGYYYCVDVPGTTAPVTTTVPATTTTTTPADGITTPTPIQTGMTDNCSKFDLVQSGDSCEAIAAKYDIQLSSFYTWNPAVGSSCANLDVGYYVCVETLGYTAPTATTAAAGNAITTPTPFEPEMVAGCTAFYFVRSGDTCPAIASSHGITVGDIEQWNPKVGSACTDLWLDEYICVGI
;
A
#
# COMPACT_ATOMS: atom_id res chain seq x y z
N MET A 1 46.71 -37.84 -61.06
CA MET A 1 45.86 -39.02 -61.29
C MET A 1 44.41 -38.57 -61.19
N ALA A 2 43.72 -38.44 -62.33
CA ALA A 2 42.26 -38.57 -62.41
C ALA A 2 41.96 -40.02 -62.87
N PRO A 3 40.76 -40.58 -62.64
CA PRO A 3 39.61 -40.31 -63.51
C PRO A 3 38.26 -40.14 -62.76
N THR A 4 37.34 -39.25 -63.18
CA THR A 4 36.26 -39.42 -64.19
C THR A 4 35.21 -40.48 -63.80
N SER A 5 33.94 -40.10 -63.54
CA SER A 5 32.78 -40.24 -64.46
C SER A 5 31.48 -40.28 -63.60
N LEU A 6 30.23 -39.97 -63.99
CA LEU A 6 29.59 -39.44 -65.19
C LEU A 6 28.13 -39.05 -64.80
N LYS A 7 27.65 -37.91 -65.32
CA LYS A 7 26.34 -37.59 -65.95
C LYS A 7 24.96 -38.09 -65.44
N ALA A 8 24.03 -37.15 -65.66
CA ALA A 8 22.58 -37.24 -65.98
C ALA A 8 21.63 -37.30 -64.77
N GLY A 9 20.46 -36.65 -64.76
CA GLY A 9 19.72 -35.92 -65.79
C GLY A 9 18.50 -35.23 -65.16
N LEU A 10 17.99 -34.24 -65.87
CA LEU A 10 16.83 -33.40 -65.58
C LEU A 10 15.51 -34.20 -65.56
N LEU A 11 14.63 -34.01 -64.56
CA LEU A 11 13.17 -34.23 -64.66
C LEU A 11 12.38 -33.59 -63.47
N LEU A 12 11.86 -32.38 -63.72
CA LEU A 12 10.52 -31.85 -63.44
C LEU A 12 9.64 -32.42 -62.29
N LEU A 13 9.30 -31.56 -61.30
CA LEU A 13 7.95 -31.06 -60.88
C LEU A 13 7.85 -30.75 -59.36
N PRO A 14 6.94 -29.84 -58.94
CA PRO A 14 7.11 -28.98 -57.77
C PRO A 14 6.53 -29.62 -56.51
N GLN A 15 7.23 -29.49 -55.39
CA GLN A 15 6.65 -29.73 -54.08
C GLN A 15 6.25 -28.39 -53.49
N LEU A 16 4.94 -28.12 -53.53
CA LEU A 16 4.26 -27.14 -52.67
C LEU A 16 4.85 -27.22 -51.26
N HIS A 17 5.57 -26.19 -50.85
CA HIS A 17 5.66 -25.88 -49.43
C HIS A 17 4.55 -24.86 -49.19
N LEU A 18 3.48 -25.34 -48.57
CA LEU A 18 2.52 -24.50 -47.89
C LEU A 18 3.33 -23.61 -46.94
N ALA A 19 3.58 -22.38 -47.36
CA ALA A 19 3.89 -21.31 -46.44
C ALA A 19 2.64 -21.19 -45.57
N TRP A 20 2.65 -21.86 -44.41
CA TRP A 20 1.88 -21.36 -43.28
C TRP A 20 2.45 -19.98 -43.00
N GLY A 21 1.80 -18.97 -43.58
CA GLY A 21 1.86 -17.64 -43.03
C GLY A 21 1.45 -17.79 -41.57
N MET A 22 2.42 -17.76 -40.67
CA MET A 22 2.13 -17.41 -39.29
C MET A 22 1.50 -16.02 -39.39
N ALA A 23 0.18 -15.98 -39.29
CA ALA A 23 -0.51 -14.76 -38.98
C ALA A 23 0.17 -14.23 -37.72
N ILE A 24 0.93 -13.14 -37.86
CA ILE A 24 1.36 -12.37 -36.71
C ILE A 24 0.05 -11.95 -36.06
N ALA A 25 -0.30 -12.61 -34.94
CA ALA A 25 -1.45 -12.22 -34.16
C ALA A 25 -1.35 -10.70 -33.93
N PRO A 26 -2.44 -9.93 -34.09
CA PRO A 26 -2.39 -8.50 -33.90
C PRO A 26 -1.76 -8.23 -32.53
N ARG A 27 -0.67 -7.46 -32.49
CA ARG A 27 -0.08 -7.05 -31.21
C ARG A 27 -1.17 -6.31 -30.46
N GLN A 28 -1.68 -6.95 -29.42
CA GLN A 28 -2.62 -6.37 -28.48
C GLN A 28 -1.96 -5.08 -27.94
N GLN A 29 -2.53 -3.93 -28.28
CA GLN A 29 -2.00 -2.65 -27.84
C GLN A 29 -2.47 -2.43 -26.41
N VAL A 30 -1.53 -2.41 -25.48
CA VAL A 30 -1.81 -2.00 -24.10
C VAL A 30 -1.45 -0.53 -23.96
N ILE A 31 -2.43 0.28 -23.56
CA ILE A 31 -2.17 1.63 -23.07
C ILE A 31 -2.02 1.50 -21.56
N CYS A 32 -0.78 1.54 -21.08
CA CYS A 32 -0.53 1.56 -19.65
C CYS A 32 -0.67 2.98 -19.12
N THR A 33 -1.55 3.16 -18.13
CA THR A 33 -1.79 4.43 -17.46
C THR A 33 -1.04 4.50 -16.14
N TYR A 34 -0.74 3.35 -15.53
CA TYR A 34 0.10 3.27 -14.35
C TYR A 34 0.89 1.95 -14.30
N GLU A 35 2.18 2.09 -14.03
CA GLU A 35 3.12 1.00 -13.87
C GLU A 35 3.89 1.14 -12.55
N THR A 36 4.29 0.02 -11.99
CA THR A 36 5.07 -0.03 -10.74
C THR A 36 6.05 -1.18 -10.76
N ALA A 37 7.15 -1.05 -10.03
CA ALA A 37 8.22 -2.03 -10.01
C ALA A 37 7.86 -3.21 -9.09
N ALA A 38 8.11 -4.44 -9.57
CA ALA A 38 8.03 -5.62 -8.70
C ALA A 38 9.17 -5.63 -7.67
N SER A 39 8.87 -6.03 -6.44
CA SER A 39 9.85 -6.27 -5.39
C SER A 39 10.52 -7.63 -5.54
N SER A 40 11.63 -7.84 -4.84
CA SER A 40 12.30 -9.15 -4.82
C SER A 40 11.41 -10.20 -4.18
N GLY A 41 11.08 -11.25 -4.95
CA GLY A 41 10.22 -12.35 -4.50
C GLY A 41 8.74 -12.19 -4.88
N ASP A 42 8.36 -11.10 -5.54
CA ASP A 42 7.00 -10.94 -6.05
C ASP A 42 6.69 -11.96 -7.15
N THR A 43 5.48 -12.50 -7.07
CA THR A 43 4.90 -13.35 -8.11
C THR A 43 3.81 -12.57 -8.85
N CYS A 44 3.44 -12.99 -10.06
CA CYS A 44 2.28 -12.42 -10.75
C CYS A 44 1.03 -12.41 -9.88
N GLN A 45 0.84 -13.43 -9.02
CA GLN A 45 -0.34 -13.53 -8.17
C GLN A 45 -0.26 -12.59 -6.98
N SER A 46 0.84 -12.56 -6.23
CA SER A 46 0.99 -11.65 -5.08
C SER A 46 1.01 -10.19 -5.52
N PHE A 47 1.71 -9.90 -6.61
CA PHE A 47 1.83 -8.58 -7.18
C PHE A 47 0.49 -8.11 -7.76
N SER A 48 -0.16 -8.88 -8.64
CA SER A 48 -1.43 -8.45 -9.25
C SER A 48 -2.58 -8.39 -8.26
N ALA A 49 -2.60 -9.28 -7.25
CA ALA A 49 -3.60 -9.22 -6.18
C ALA A 49 -3.50 -7.93 -5.36
N GLY A 50 -2.29 -7.39 -5.17
CA GLY A 50 -2.08 -6.07 -4.55
C GLY A 50 -2.75 -4.92 -5.31
N TRP A 51 -3.07 -5.14 -6.59
CA TRP A 51 -3.77 -4.20 -7.47
C TRP A 51 -5.22 -4.61 -7.77
N GLY A 52 -5.76 -5.61 -7.06
CA GLY A 52 -7.11 -6.13 -7.31
C GLY A 52 -7.27 -6.80 -8.69
N LEU A 53 -6.15 -7.10 -9.37
CA LEU A 53 -6.15 -7.75 -10.67
C LEU A 53 -5.98 -9.25 -10.49
N ASP A 54 -6.81 -10.03 -11.17
CA ASP A 54 -6.52 -11.44 -11.37
C ASP A 54 -5.33 -11.61 -12.34
N VAL A 55 -4.63 -12.75 -12.23
CA VAL A 55 -3.42 -13.03 -13.01
C VAL A 55 -3.67 -12.99 -14.52
N SER A 56 -4.88 -13.30 -14.99
CA SER A 56 -5.20 -13.27 -16.43
C SER A 56 -5.35 -11.84 -16.96
N THR A 57 -5.97 -10.96 -16.17
CA THR A 57 -6.05 -9.53 -16.48
C THR A 57 -4.67 -8.88 -16.44
N PHE A 58 -3.87 -9.20 -15.42
CA PHE A 58 -2.49 -8.71 -15.32
C PHE A 58 -1.60 -9.16 -16.49
N ARG A 59 -1.73 -10.42 -16.96
CA ARG A 59 -1.05 -10.89 -18.19
C ARG A 59 -1.54 -10.18 -19.44
N SER A 60 -2.81 -9.77 -19.49
CA SER A 60 -3.37 -9.03 -20.62
C SER A 60 -2.84 -7.59 -20.69
N LEU A 61 -2.54 -6.98 -19.54
CA LEU A 61 -1.88 -5.68 -19.44
C LEU A 61 -0.36 -5.76 -19.67
N ASN A 62 0.26 -6.92 -19.50
CA ASN A 62 1.70 -7.10 -19.65
C ASN A 62 2.02 -8.21 -20.65
N PRO A 63 1.85 -7.98 -21.96
CA PRO A 63 2.08 -9.01 -22.97
C PRO A 63 3.54 -9.46 -22.95
N GLY A 64 3.76 -10.76 -22.76
CA GLY A 64 5.09 -11.37 -22.79
C GLY A 64 5.74 -11.62 -21.41
N ILE A 65 5.06 -11.31 -20.30
CA ILE A 65 5.54 -11.73 -18.97
C ILE A 65 5.41 -13.24 -18.80
N THR A 66 6.34 -13.83 -18.03
CA THR A 66 6.33 -15.26 -17.71
C THR A 66 6.00 -15.46 -16.24
N CYS A 67 4.75 -15.80 -15.94
CA CYS A 67 4.33 -16.10 -14.57
C CYS A 67 4.71 -17.55 -14.17
N PRO A 68 4.98 -17.85 -12.88
CA PRO A 68 4.67 -17.01 -11.71
C PRO A 68 5.68 -15.90 -11.43
N ASP A 69 6.88 -15.97 -11.97
CA ASP A 69 8.00 -15.13 -11.53
C ASP A 69 7.97 -13.72 -12.14
N LEU A 70 8.11 -12.69 -11.29
CA LEU A 70 8.37 -11.33 -11.74
C LEU A 70 9.85 -11.00 -11.55
N VAL A 71 10.35 -10.13 -12.41
CA VAL A 71 11.73 -9.64 -12.33
C VAL A 71 11.73 -8.45 -11.38
N ALA A 72 12.43 -8.60 -10.26
CA ALA A 72 12.58 -7.53 -9.28
C ALA A 72 13.15 -6.26 -9.92
N GLY A 73 12.54 -5.12 -9.61
CA GLY A 73 12.88 -3.80 -10.15
C GLY A 73 12.31 -3.51 -11.55
N GLN A 74 11.65 -4.47 -12.22
CA GLN A 74 10.98 -4.20 -13.49
C GLN A 74 9.58 -3.63 -13.27
N ASN A 75 9.23 -2.61 -14.05
CA ASN A 75 7.91 -2.01 -14.05
C ASN A 75 6.91 -2.91 -14.79
N TYR A 76 5.79 -3.17 -14.13
CA TYR A 76 4.66 -3.87 -14.70
C TYR A 76 3.44 -2.96 -14.70
N CYS A 77 2.70 -3.00 -15.81
CA CYS A 77 1.46 -2.30 -15.96
C CYS A 77 0.38 -2.91 -15.06
N VAL A 78 -0.14 -2.10 -14.15
CA VAL A 78 -1.18 -2.52 -13.20
C VAL A 78 -2.47 -1.71 -13.40
N VAL A 79 -2.41 -0.66 -14.22
CA VAL A 79 -3.59 0.07 -14.70
C VAL A 79 -3.41 0.36 -16.17
N GLY A 80 -4.36 -0.07 -17.01
CA GLY A 80 -4.32 0.21 -18.43
C GLY A 80 -5.51 -0.33 -19.18
N THR A 81 -5.55 -0.06 -20.48
CA THR A 81 -6.58 -0.59 -21.38
C THR A 81 -5.97 -1.45 -22.45
N VAL A 82 -6.70 -2.49 -22.82
CA VAL A 82 -6.28 -3.49 -23.79
C VAL A 82 -7.07 -3.26 -25.08
N LEU A 83 -6.46 -2.58 -26.05
CA LEU A 83 -7.08 -2.33 -27.35
C LEU A 83 -6.95 -3.59 -28.22
N SER A 84 -8.08 -4.26 -28.42
CA SER A 84 -8.18 -5.38 -29.35
C SER A 84 -8.21 -4.83 -30.78
N GLY A 85 -7.11 -5.01 -31.51
CA GLY A 85 -7.00 -4.61 -32.90
C GLY A 85 -7.94 -5.43 -33.79
N GLY A 86 -9.10 -4.88 -34.10
CA GLY A 86 -9.95 -5.36 -35.19
C GLY A 86 -9.26 -5.10 -36.53
N SER A 87 -8.86 -6.16 -37.22
CA SER A 87 -8.29 -6.12 -38.57
C SER A 87 -9.21 -5.38 -39.55
N THR A 88 -8.79 -4.21 -40.01
CA THR A 88 -9.39 -3.49 -41.13
C THR A 88 -8.83 -4.00 -42.45
N THR A 89 -9.58 -4.88 -43.12
CA THR A 89 -9.40 -5.11 -44.56
C THR A 89 -10.27 -4.11 -45.30
N SER A 90 -9.63 -3.12 -45.91
CA SER A 90 -10.29 -2.18 -46.83
C SER A 90 -10.88 -2.92 -48.02
N SER A 91 -12.18 -2.72 -48.27
CA SER A 91 -12.73 -2.84 -49.62
C SER A 91 -13.80 -1.77 -49.81
N SER A 92 -13.58 -0.95 -50.85
CA SER A 92 -14.35 0.24 -51.20
C SER A 92 -15.70 -0.13 -51.79
N THR A 93 -16.79 0.34 -51.19
CA THR A 93 -18.03 0.68 -51.91
C THR A 93 -18.76 1.81 -51.19
N LEU A 94 -18.98 2.89 -51.94
CA LEU A 94 -19.73 4.09 -51.54
C LEU A 94 -21.21 3.75 -51.35
N THR A 95 -21.69 3.78 -50.11
CA THR A 95 -23.13 3.95 -49.82
C THR A 95 -23.30 4.91 -48.65
N THR A 96 -23.83 6.08 -49.00
CA THR A 96 -24.30 7.13 -48.11
C THR A 96 -25.37 6.57 -47.18
N SER A 97 -25.10 6.54 -45.88
CA SER A 97 -26.12 6.33 -44.85
C SER A 97 -25.72 7.14 -43.63
N THR A 98 -26.46 8.21 -43.43
CA THR A 98 -26.40 9.11 -42.29
C THR A 98 -26.63 8.34 -41.00
N SER A 99 -25.56 8.02 -40.27
CA SER A 99 -25.62 7.74 -38.84
C SER A 99 -24.75 8.76 -38.13
N THR A 100 -25.40 9.62 -37.36
CA THR A 100 -24.79 10.60 -36.47
C THR A 100 -23.96 9.85 -35.44
N ALA A 101 -22.68 9.62 -35.74
CA ALA A 101 -21.70 9.22 -34.75
C ALA A 101 -21.43 10.45 -33.89
N VAL A 102 -22.10 10.50 -32.73
CA VAL A 102 -21.70 11.41 -31.66
C VAL A 102 -20.37 10.87 -31.14
N SER A 103 -19.29 11.41 -31.66
CA SER A 103 -17.96 11.31 -31.08
C SER A 103 -17.97 12.03 -29.72
N LEU A 104 -18.33 11.32 -28.66
CA LEU A 104 -18.03 11.73 -27.29
C LEU A 104 -16.57 11.38 -26.98
N SER A 105 -15.67 12.13 -27.59
CA SER A 105 -14.35 12.36 -27.01
C SER A 105 -14.54 13.35 -25.86
N SER A 106 -15.14 12.91 -24.77
CA SER A 106 -15.14 13.67 -23.52
C SER A 106 -13.92 13.23 -22.72
N SER A 107 -12.84 14.01 -22.80
CA SER A 107 -11.81 13.98 -21.77
C SER A 107 -12.41 14.56 -20.49
N THR A 108 -13.27 13.79 -19.82
CA THR A 108 -13.67 14.12 -18.45
C THR A 108 -12.44 13.87 -17.56
N PRO A 109 -11.99 14.85 -16.76
CA PRO A 109 -10.74 14.75 -15.99
C PRO A 109 -10.74 13.64 -14.94
N HIS A 110 -11.91 13.08 -14.61
CA HIS A 110 -12.09 12.05 -13.60
C HIS A 110 -12.43 10.71 -14.27
N GLN A 111 -11.47 10.09 -14.95
CA GLN A 111 -11.60 8.70 -15.45
C GLN A 111 -10.41 7.86 -14.96
N PRO A 112 -10.59 6.55 -14.73
CA PRO A 112 -11.81 5.76 -14.97
C PRO A 112 -12.87 5.93 -13.87
N GLN A 113 -14.13 5.72 -14.22
CA GLN A 113 -15.27 5.62 -13.29
C GLN A 113 -15.91 4.25 -13.44
N GLN A 114 -16.57 3.75 -12.40
CA GLN A 114 -17.42 2.58 -12.56
C GLN A 114 -18.72 2.94 -13.29
N THR A 115 -19.38 1.96 -13.88
CA THR A 115 -20.62 2.19 -14.62
C THR A 115 -21.72 2.69 -13.69
N GLY A 116 -22.38 3.79 -14.07
CA GLY A 116 -23.54 4.31 -13.35
C GLY A 116 -23.24 5.41 -12.35
N THR A 117 -21.98 5.82 -12.18
CA THR A 117 -21.63 7.03 -11.42
C THR A 117 -22.49 8.22 -11.85
N ALA A 118 -22.98 9.00 -10.89
CA ALA A 118 -23.95 10.07 -11.08
C ALA A 118 -23.53 11.04 -12.19
N ALA A 119 -24.42 11.25 -13.18
CA ALA A 119 -24.14 12.11 -14.32
C ALA A 119 -24.03 13.60 -13.94
N ASN A 120 -24.64 14.00 -12.82
CA ASN A 120 -24.59 15.34 -12.26
C ASN A 120 -23.55 15.49 -11.14
N CYS A 121 -22.59 14.57 -11.05
CA CYS A 121 -21.51 14.68 -10.07
C CYS A 121 -20.63 15.91 -10.32
N ASP A 122 -20.44 16.73 -9.30
CA ASP A 122 -19.60 17.93 -9.34
C ASP A 122 -18.31 17.81 -8.51
N GLN A 123 -18.20 16.80 -7.64
CA GLN A 123 -16.95 16.43 -6.98
C GLN A 123 -16.67 14.92 -7.04
N PHE A 124 -15.45 14.56 -7.44
CA PHE A 124 -15.01 13.17 -7.53
C PHE A 124 -13.84 12.90 -6.58
N TYR A 125 -13.82 11.70 -6.00
CA TYR A 125 -12.72 11.20 -5.19
C TYR A 125 -12.05 10.02 -5.92
N LEU A 126 -10.72 10.06 -6.01
CA LEU A 126 -9.92 8.95 -6.55
C LEU A 126 -9.62 7.98 -5.41
N VAL A 127 -10.28 6.82 -5.42
CA VAL A 127 -10.09 5.80 -4.38
C VAL A 127 -8.66 5.31 -4.38
N GLN A 128 -8.03 5.29 -3.21
CA GLN A 128 -6.71 4.76 -2.96
C GLN A 128 -6.80 3.34 -2.39
N ILE A 129 -5.65 2.65 -2.36
CA ILE A 129 -5.56 1.33 -1.70
C ILE A 129 -5.76 1.52 -0.20
N GLY A 130 -6.66 0.73 0.40
CA GLY A 130 -6.98 0.78 1.83
C GLY A 130 -8.14 1.71 2.19
N ASP A 131 -8.73 2.40 1.21
CA ASP A 131 -9.97 3.13 1.40
C ASP A 131 -11.15 2.18 1.62
N SER A 132 -12.13 2.67 2.38
CA SER A 132 -13.45 2.06 2.55
C SER A 132 -14.51 3.14 2.32
N CYS A 133 -15.76 2.73 2.06
CA CYS A 133 -16.86 3.68 1.91
C CYS A 133 -17.02 4.50 3.19
N GLU A 134 -16.91 3.87 4.36
CA GLU A 134 -16.97 4.58 5.66
C GLU A 134 -15.92 5.69 5.76
N LYS A 135 -14.69 5.47 5.29
CA LYS A 135 -13.62 6.48 5.29
C LYS A 135 -13.93 7.63 4.32
N ILE A 136 -14.40 7.31 3.12
CA ILE A 136 -14.75 8.29 2.08
C ILE A 136 -15.97 9.10 2.53
N GLU A 137 -17.00 8.44 3.04
CA GLU A 137 -18.21 9.04 3.59
C GLU A 137 -17.90 10.04 4.70
N ALA A 138 -17.06 9.64 5.66
CA ALA A 138 -16.61 10.51 6.73
C ALA A 138 -15.79 11.71 6.21
N GLN A 139 -14.95 11.49 5.19
CA GLN A 139 -14.13 12.56 4.59
C GLN A 139 -14.96 13.64 3.91
N PHE A 140 -16.06 13.25 3.26
CA PHE A 140 -16.91 14.15 2.49
C PHE A 140 -18.18 14.58 3.23
N ASP A 141 -18.37 14.13 4.47
CA ASP A 141 -19.57 14.37 5.29
C ASP A 141 -20.86 13.94 4.56
N ILE A 142 -20.81 12.76 3.95
CA ILE A 142 -21.92 12.16 3.19
C ILE A 142 -22.32 10.83 3.82
N SER A 143 -23.61 10.50 3.77
CA SER A 143 -24.10 9.20 4.25
C SER A 143 -23.80 8.07 3.25
N ALA A 144 -23.70 6.84 3.75
CA ALA A 144 -23.64 5.63 2.90
C ALA A 144 -24.74 5.60 1.84
N THR A 145 -25.96 6.01 2.20
CA THR A 145 -27.07 6.10 1.24
C THR A 145 -26.74 7.06 0.09
N GLN A 146 -26.20 8.25 0.37
CA GLN A 146 -25.82 9.21 -0.67
C GLN A 146 -24.66 8.67 -1.52
N PHE A 147 -23.64 8.09 -0.90
CA PHE A 147 -22.50 7.53 -1.62
C PHE A 147 -22.92 6.40 -2.57
N LEU A 148 -23.79 5.49 -2.12
CA LEU A 148 -24.34 4.41 -2.95
C LEU A 148 -25.32 4.93 -4.03
N GLU A 149 -26.12 5.96 -3.72
CA GLU A 149 -27.00 6.60 -4.70
C GLU A 149 -26.22 7.24 -5.85
N TRP A 150 -25.09 7.89 -5.54
CA TRP A 150 -24.26 8.52 -6.57
C TRP A 150 -23.31 7.54 -7.26
N ASN A 151 -23.08 6.36 -6.68
CA ASN A 151 -22.22 5.32 -7.20
C ASN A 151 -22.92 3.94 -7.15
N PRO A 152 -23.96 3.72 -7.97
CA PRO A 152 -24.84 2.54 -7.89
C PRO A 152 -24.15 1.21 -8.24
N SER A 153 -22.92 1.24 -8.77
CA SER A 153 -22.10 0.04 -8.92
C SER A 153 -21.49 -0.44 -7.61
N VAL A 154 -21.41 0.41 -6.58
CA VAL A 154 -20.92 0.06 -5.24
C VAL A 154 -21.99 -0.74 -4.52
N ASN A 155 -21.59 -1.86 -3.92
CA ASN A 155 -22.49 -2.69 -3.13
C ASN A 155 -22.61 -2.18 -1.68
N SER A 156 -23.65 -2.64 -0.97
CA SER A 156 -23.93 -2.20 0.40
C SER A 156 -22.79 -2.45 1.40
N ASP A 157 -21.96 -3.46 1.12
CA ASP A 157 -20.86 -3.86 2.00
C ASP A 157 -19.54 -3.19 1.60
N CYS A 158 -19.58 -2.25 0.64
CA CYS A 158 -18.44 -1.53 0.08
C CYS A 158 -17.27 -2.41 -0.41
N SER A 159 -17.51 -3.69 -0.65
CA SER A 159 -16.42 -4.65 -0.95
C SER A 159 -15.90 -4.56 -2.39
N ASN A 160 -16.50 -3.70 -3.22
CA ASN A 160 -16.22 -3.60 -4.64
C ASN A 160 -15.87 -2.18 -5.12
N ILE A 161 -15.47 -1.30 -4.20
CA ILE A 161 -14.76 -0.08 -4.59
C ILE A 161 -13.36 -0.45 -5.11
N LEU A 162 -12.93 0.23 -6.18
CA LEU A 162 -11.68 -0.08 -6.86
C LEU A 162 -10.71 1.06 -6.65
N ALA A 163 -9.53 0.75 -6.10
CA ALA A 163 -8.44 1.69 -6.08
C ALA A 163 -8.09 2.14 -7.52
N GLY A 164 -7.80 3.42 -7.69
CA GLY A 164 -7.55 4.05 -8.99
C GLY A 164 -8.81 4.41 -9.80
N TYR A 165 -10.01 4.23 -9.24
CA TYR A 165 -11.26 4.69 -9.86
C TYR A 165 -11.79 5.94 -9.16
N TYR A 166 -12.40 6.82 -9.95
CA TYR A 166 -13.12 7.98 -9.46
C TYR A 166 -14.55 7.62 -9.07
N TYR A 167 -14.93 8.00 -7.86
CA TYR A 167 -16.28 7.89 -7.32
C TYR A 167 -16.84 9.26 -7.05
N CYS A 168 -18.14 9.41 -7.24
CA CYS A 168 -18.84 10.64 -6.96
C CYS A 168 -18.99 10.86 -5.45
N VAL A 169 -18.64 12.04 -4.97
CA VAL A 169 -18.72 12.40 -3.55
C VAL A 169 -19.46 13.72 -3.32
N ASP A 170 -19.97 14.36 -4.37
CA ASP A 170 -20.93 15.47 -4.26
C ASP A 170 -21.80 15.58 -5.52
N VAL A 171 -23.04 16.03 -5.35
CA VAL A 171 -23.92 16.46 -6.45
C VAL A 171 -24.60 17.78 -6.09
N PRO A 172 -24.90 18.66 -7.07
CA PRO A 172 -25.51 19.95 -6.81
C PRO A 172 -26.87 19.84 -6.12
N GLY A 173 -27.07 20.65 -5.07
CA GLY A 173 -28.34 20.74 -4.34
C GLY A 173 -28.48 19.80 -3.15
N THR A 174 -27.43 19.03 -2.84
CA THR A 174 -27.37 18.21 -1.64
C THR A 174 -26.98 19.07 -0.45
N THR A 175 -27.96 19.44 0.39
CA THR A 175 -27.64 19.85 1.77
C THR A 175 -27.33 18.58 2.55
N ALA A 176 -26.12 18.49 3.12
CA ALA A 176 -25.70 17.37 3.98
C ALA A 176 -26.84 16.98 4.94
N PRO A 177 -27.25 15.70 5.00
CA PRO A 177 -28.13 15.25 6.06
C PRO A 177 -27.39 15.47 7.37
N VAL A 178 -27.91 16.39 8.19
CA VAL A 178 -27.44 16.62 9.56
C VAL A 178 -27.70 15.34 10.35
N THR A 179 -26.78 14.40 10.25
CA THR A 179 -26.74 13.25 11.13
C THR A 179 -26.16 13.77 12.42
N THR A 180 -26.99 13.83 13.46
CA THR A 180 -26.62 14.17 14.83
C THR A 180 -25.62 13.15 15.37
N THR A 181 -24.38 13.22 14.92
CA THR A 181 -23.22 12.72 15.63
C THR A 181 -22.57 13.93 16.28
N VAL A 182 -22.31 13.80 17.58
CA VAL A 182 -21.68 14.85 18.38
C VAL A 182 -20.40 15.26 17.66
N PRO A 183 -20.18 16.56 17.36
CA PRO A 183 -19.00 17.01 16.66
C PRO A 183 -17.75 16.57 17.43
N ALA A 184 -16.93 15.72 16.82
CA ALA A 184 -15.54 15.58 17.24
C ALA A 184 -14.92 16.96 17.07
N THR A 185 -14.64 17.59 18.21
CA THR A 185 -14.08 18.94 18.25
C THR A 185 -12.65 18.82 17.75
N THR A 186 -12.41 19.01 16.45
CA THR A 186 -11.07 19.25 15.94
C THR A 186 -10.68 20.65 16.39
N THR A 187 -10.10 20.73 17.59
CA THR A 187 -9.34 21.90 17.99
C THR A 187 -8.12 21.98 17.07
N THR A 188 -8.20 22.81 16.03
CA THR A 188 -7.01 23.48 15.48
C THR A 188 -6.39 24.28 16.63
N THR A 189 -5.54 23.63 17.41
CA THR A 189 -4.59 24.36 18.23
C THR A 189 -3.53 24.87 17.26
N THR A 190 -3.32 26.18 17.25
CA THR A 190 -2.11 26.73 16.64
C THR A 190 -1.02 26.45 17.67
N PRO A 191 -0.04 25.57 17.44
CA PRO A 191 1.05 25.42 18.40
C PRO A 191 1.80 26.74 18.50
N ALA A 192 2.26 27.10 19.70
CA ALA A 192 2.95 28.36 19.99
C ALA A 192 4.25 28.58 19.19
N ASP A 193 4.68 27.59 18.38
CA ASP A 193 5.99 27.51 17.74
C ASP A 193 5.97 27.61 16.20
N GLY A 194 4.81 27.87 15.58
CA GLY A 194 4.71 28.16 14.14
C GLY A 194 4.76 26.95 13.19
N ILE A 195 4.62 25.73 13.72
CA ILE A 195 4.50 24.50 12.92
C ILE A 195 3.07 24.36 12.38
N THR A 196 2.93 24.19 11.07
CA THR A 196 1.65 23.86 10.43
C THR A 196 1.50 22.35 10.31
N THR A 197 0.51 21.79 10.99
CA THR A 197 0.15 20.37 10.86
C THR A 197 -0.39 20.08 9.46
N PRO A 198 0.21 19.14 8.70
CA PRO A 198 -0.26 18.77 7.37
C PRO A 198 -1.58 18.00 7.43
N THR A 199 -2.33 17.95 6.34
CA THR A 199 -3.59 17.18 6.24
C THR A 199 -3.52 16.15 5.10
N PRO A 200 -4.15 14.97 5.26
CA PRO A 200 -4.88 14.50 6.45
C PRO A 200 -3.96 13.88 7.51
N ILE A 201 -4.29 14.00 8.80
CA ILE A 201 -3.56 13.33 9.90
C ILE A 201 -4.29 12.06 10.33
N GLN A 202 -3.55 11.04 10.75
CA GLN A 202 -4.15 9.85 11.31
C GLN A 202 -4.90 10.19 12.62
N THR A 203 -6.09 9.60 12.79
CA THR A 203 -6.94 9.85 13.96
C THR A 203 -6.16 9.59 15.26
N GLY A 204 -6.34 10.46 16.26
CA GLY A 204 -5.74 10.29 17.58
C GLY A 204 -4.24 10.58 17.65
N MET A 205 -3.60 11.04 16.58
CA MET A 205 -2.22 11.55 16.60
C MET A 205 -2.09 12.68 17.63
N THR A 206 -0.97 12.73 18.37
CA THR A 206 -0.71 13.71 19.43
C THR A 206 -0.73 15.17 18.92
N ASP A 207 -1.25 16.07 19.76
CA ASP A 207 -1.41 17.49 19.42
C ASP A 207 -0.09 18.28 19.43
N ASN A 208 0.94 17.78 20.11
CA ASN A 208 2.24 18.45 20.24
C ASN A 208 3.30 17.96 19.23
N CYS A 209 2.85 17.43 18.10
CA CYS A 209 3.73 16.94 17.05
C CYS A 209 4.49 18.08 16.34
N SER A 210 5.79 17.93 16.19
CA SER A 210 6.67 18.89 15.49
C SER A 210 7.16 18.38 14.13
N LYS A 211 7.07 17.07 13.87
CA LYS A 211 7.50 16.45 12.60
C LYS A 211 6.57 15.31 12.23
N PHE A 212 6.25 15.21 10.94
CA PHE A 212 5.24 14.29 10.42
C PHE A 212 5.84 13.41 9.32
N ASP A 213 5.33 12.18 9.22
CA ASP A 213 5.61 11.26 8.11
C ASP A 213 4.32 10.89 7.40
N LEU A 214 4.31 10.93 6.08
CA LEU A 214 3.17 10.49 5.27
C LEU A 214 3.33 8.99 5.03
N VAL A 215 2.39 8.20 5.58
CA VAL A 215 2.44 6.74 5.45
C VAL A 215 2.27 6.33 3.99
N GLN A 216 3.22 5.53 3.50
CA GLN A 216 3.23 4.95 2.16
C GLN A 216 2.81 3.47 2.18
N SER A 217 2.46 2.94 1.01
CA SER A 217 2.17 1.51 0.89
C SER A 217 3.42 0.68 1.18
N GLY A 218 3.30 -0.28 2.09
CA GLY A 218 4.40 -1.12 2.54
C GLY A 218 5.16 -0.59 3.75
N ASP A 219 4.81 0.60 4.26
CA ASP A 219 5.35 1.08 5.53
C ASP A 219 4.85 0.23 6.70
N SER A 220 5.70 0.16 7.72
CA SER A 220 5.36 -0.38 9.03
C SER A 220 5.79 0.62 10.10
N CYS A 221 5.23 0.51 11.30
CA CYS A 221 5.55 1.40 12.41
C CYS A 221 7.03 1.28 12.79
N GLU A 222 7.59 0.07 12.68
CA GLU A 222 9.00 -0.23 12.89
C GLU A 222 9.89 0.47 11.85
N ALA A 223 9.51 0.39 10.56
CA ALA A 223 10.26 1.02 9.48
C ALA A 223 10.24 2.55 9.60
N ILE A 224 9.08 3.12 9.93
CA ILE A 224 8.93 4.56 10.16
C ILE A 224 9.73 4.98 11.41
N ALA A 225 9.62 4.26 12.52
CA ALA A 225 10.35 4.58 13.74
C ALA A 225 11.87 4.54 13.52
N ALA A 226 12.36 3.50 12.84
CA ALA A 226 13.77 3.38 12.48
C ALA A 226 14.25 4.50 11.54
N LYS A 227 13.43 4.91 10.56
CA LYS A 227 13.73 6.01 9.63
C LYS A 227 13.99 7.34 10.36
N TYR A 228 13.36 7.55 11.51
CA TYR A 228 13.49 8.78 12.30
C TYR A 228 14.34 8.63 13.55
N ASP A 229 15.00 7.49 13.74
CA ASP A 229 15.78 7.16 14.95
C ASP A 229 14.95 7.36 16.25
N ILE A 230 13.65 7.10 16.19
CA ILE A 230 12.74 7.16 17.34
C ILE A 230 12.48 5.76 17.87
N GLN A 231 12.27 5.64 19.19
CA GLN A 231 11.80 4.38 19.74
C GLN A 231 10.38 4.08 19.21
N LEU A 232 10.15 2.83 18.83
CA LEU A 232 8.85 2.38 18.31
C LEU A 232 7.71 2.69 19.28
N SER A 233 7.99 2.58 20.57
CA SER A 233 7.09 3.01 21.63
C SER A 233 6.79 4.50 21.72
N SER A 234 7.78 5.35 21.44
CA SER A 234 7.53 6.79 21.30
C SER A 234 6.57 7.02 20.14
N PHE A 235 6.79 6.34 19.01
CA PHE A 235 5.88 6.38 17.86
C PHE A 235 4.46 5.92 18.22
N TYR A 236 4.29 4.81 18.94
CA TYR A 236 2.97 4.35 19.40
C TYR A 236 2.29 5.33 20.36
N THR A 237 3.07 5.95 21.25
CA THR A 237 2.55 6.97 22.18
C THR A 237 2.05 8.21 21.44
N TRP A 238 2.73 8.60 20.37
CA TRP A 238 2.36 9.76 19.56
C TRP A 238 1.25 9.46 18.55
N ASN A 239 1.03 8.19 18.21
CA ASN A 239 0.07 7.73 17.21
C ASN A 239 -0.79 6.57 17.75
N PRO A 240 -1.52 6.73 18.85
CA PRO A 240 -2.19 5.62 19.54
C PRO A 240 -3.17 4.82 18.67
N ALA A 241 -3.77 5.43 17.64
CA ALA A 241 -4.70 4.73 16.77
C ALA A 241 -4.06 3.64 15.91
N VAL A 242 -2.73 3.68 15.65
CA VAL A 242 -2.05 2.63 14.86
C VAL A 242 -2.10 1.27 15.56
N GLY A 243 -2.29 1.27 16.88
CA GLY A 243 -2.31 0.07 17.73
C GLY A 243 -0.92 -0.51 17.98
N SER A 244 -0.79 -1.30 19.04
CA SER A 244 0.49 -1.93 19.44
C SER A 244 1.01 -2.96 18.44
N SER A 245 0.16 -3.44 17.53
CA SER A 245 0.53 -4.34 16.42
C SER A 245 0.74 -3.60 15.09
N CYS A 246 0.68 -2.26 15.09
CA CYS A 246 0.71 -1.44 13.88
C CYS A 246 -0.40 -1.72 12.85
N ALA A 247 -1.41 -2.52 13.20
CA ALA A 247 -2.40 -3.02 12.24
C ALA A 247 -3.30 -1.93 11.63
N ASN A 248 -3.36 -0.75 12.26
CA ASN A 248 -4.21 0.36 11.84
C ASN A 248 -3.37 1.54 11.31
N LEU A 249 -2.15 1.32 10.84
CA LEU A 249 -1.36 2.37 10.19
C LEU A 249 -2.01 2.75 8.86
N ASP A 250 -2.54 3.98 8.77
CA ASP A 250 -3.37 4.40 7.64
C ASP A 250 -2.51 4.98 6.51
N VAL A 251 -2.41 4.26 5.38
CA VAL A 251 -1.72 4.75 4.17
C VAL A 251 -2.37 6.05 3.69
N GLY A 252 -1.54 7.04 3.34
CA GLY A 252 -1.98 8.35 2.87
C GLY A 252 -2.30 9.37 3.98
N TYR A 253 -2.15 8.98 5.25
CA TYR A 253 -2.30 9.87 6.40
C TYR A 253 -0.94 10.23 7.01
N TYR A 254 -0.86 11.43 7.60
CA TYR A 254 0.31 11.85 8.36
C TYR A 254 0.27 11.29 9.78
N VAL A 255 1.38 10.69 10.18
CA VAL A 255 1.67 10.25 11.56
C VAL A 255 2.76 11.11 12.17
N CYS A 256 2.77 11.21 13.49
CA CYS A 256 3.76 11.96 14.23
C CYS A 256 5.06 11.19 14.41
N VAL A 257 6.18 11.81 14.08
CA VAL A 257 7.53 11.20 14.22
C VAL A 257 8.47 12.03 15.07
N GLU A 258 8.00 13.16 15.62
CA GLU A 258 8.71 13.94 16.63
C GLU A 258 7.73 14.83 17.38
N THR A 259 7.88 14.96 18.69
CA THR A 259 7.12 15.92 19.50
C THR A 259 7.99 17.06 19.99
N LEU A 260 7.37 18.21 20.27
CA LEU A 260 8.07 19.37 20.82
C LEU A 260 8.80 19.02 22.13
N GLY A 261 10.12 19.17 22.13
CA GLY A 261 10.97 18.88 23.28
C GLY A 261 11.39 17.41 23.44
N TYR A 262 11.11 16.55 22.46
CA TYR A 262 11.62 15.18 22.47
C TYR A 262 13.15 15.16 22.42
N THR A 263 13.76 14.44 23.35
CA THR A 263 15.18 14.10 23.32
C THR A 263 15.28 12.58 23.30
N ALA A 264 15.82 12.03 22.22
CA ALA A 264 16.04 10.59 22.10
C ALA A 264 16.87 10.08 23.29
N PRO A 265 16.47 8.96 23.93
CA PRO A 265 17.26 8.35 24.99
C PRO A 265 18.66 8.03 24.47
N THR A 266 19.67 8.67 25.06
CA THR A 266 21.06 8.41 24.69
C THR A 266 21.48 7.09 25.31
N ALA A 267 22.08 6.19 24.52
CA ALA A 267 22.70 4.98 25.04
C ALA A 267 23.72 5.35 26.14
N THR A 268 23.44 4.95 27.38
CA THR A 268 24.33 5.23 28.50
C THR A 268 25.45 4.19 28.50
N THR A 269 26.67 4.57 28.14
CA THR A 269 27.85 3.73 28.42
C THR A 269 28.09 3.70 29.92
N ALA A 270 27.98 2.52 30.55
CA ALA A 270 28.40 2.32 31.94
C ALA A 270 29.90 2.65 32.09
N ALA A 271 30.24 3.40 33.14
CA ALA A 271 31.62 3.78 33.44
C ALA A 271 32.47 2.56 33.82
N ALA A 272 33.57 2.38 33.07
CA ALA A 272 34.76 1.57 33.35
C ALA A 272 34.58 0.31 34.24
N GLY A 273 34.13 -0.79 33.63
CA GLY A 273 34.27 -2.15 34.14
C GLY A 273 33.46 -3.14 33.31
N ASN A 274 34.13 -3.94 32.45
CA ASN A 274 33.54 -4.93 31.53
C ASN A 274 32.30 -4.43 30.77
N ALA A 275 32.53 -3.54 29.79
CA ALA A 275 31.48 -2.85 29.05
C ALA A 275 30.67 -3.79 28.16
N ILE A 276 29.47 -4.16 28.59
CA ILE A 276 28.41 -4.60 27.70
C ILE A 276 27.69 -3.33 27.21
N THR A 277 27.65 -3.12 25.89
CA THR A 277 26.89 -2.02 25.29
C THR A 277 25.41 -2.41 25.29
N THR A 278 24.55 -1.57 25.87
CA THR A 278 23.11 -1.73 25.76
C THR A 278 22.68 -1.67 24.29
N PRO A 279 22.09 -2.75 23.74
CA PRO A 279 21.63 -2.75 22.36
C PRO A 279 20.40 -1.86 22.19
N THR A 280 20.22 -1.31 21.00
CA THR A 280 19.06 -0.49 20.61
C THR A 280 18.19 -1.23 19.59
N PRO A 281 16.85 -1.04 19.61
CA PRO A 281 16.06 -0.27 20.58
C PRO A 281 15.84 -1.05 21.88
N PHE A 282 15.77 -0.39 23.04
CA PHE A 282 15.50 -1.03 24.33
C PHE A 282 14.33 -0.37 25.05
N GLU A 283 13.63 -1.13 25.89
CA GLU A 283 12.48 -0.62 26.61
C GLU A 283 12.87 0.52 27.57
N PRO A 284 12.09 1.62 27.62
CA PRO A 284 12.31 2.70 28.57
C PRO A 284 12.39 2.20 30.00
N GLU A 285 13.12 2.95 30.83
CA GLU A 285 13.28 2.66 32.25
C GLU A 285 13.97 1.31 32.57
N MET A 286 14.49 0.59 31.57
CA MET A 286 15.35 -0.56 31.77
C MET A 286 16.52 -0.23 32.71
N VAL A 287 16.74 -1.10 33.69
CA VAL A 287 17.67 -0.88 34.79
C VAL A 287 19.10 -0.65 34.31
N ALA A 288 19.84 0.19 35.03
CA ALA A 288 21.29 0.34 34.83
C ALA A 288 22.03 -0.94 35.26
N GLY A 289 23.15 -1.25 34.60
CA GLY A 289 23.98 -2.40 34.94
C GLY A 289 23.48 -3.73 34.37
N CYS A 290 22.56 -3.70 33.41
CA CYS A 290 22.16 -4.90 32.69
C CYS A 290 23.36 -5.53 31.96
N THR A 291 23.59 -6.81 32.23
CA THR A 291 24.68 -7.61 31.67
C THR A 291 24.21 -8.60 30.60
N ALA A 292 22.90 -8.85 30.50
CA ALA A 292 22.30 -9.71 29.48
C ALA A 292 20.97 -9.15 28.98
N PHE A 293 20.77 -9.18 27.66
CA PHE A 293 19.61 -8.60 26.97
C PHE A 293 18.82 -9.65 26.19
N TYR A 294 17.52 -9.48 26.10
CA TYR A 294 16.63 -10.28 25.27
C TYR A 294 15.83 -9.39 24.33
N PHE A 295 15.83 -9.70 23.03
CA PHE A 295 15.03 -8.99 22.02
C PHE A 295 13.64 -9.62 21.94
N VAL A 296 12.61 -8.87 22.35
CA VAL A 296 11.24 -9.34 22.39
C VAL A 296 10.71 -9.57 20.97
N ARG A 297 10.11 -10.74 20.73
CA ARG A 297 9.54 -11.15 19.44
C ARG A 297 8.04 -11.34 19.53
N SER A 298 7.40 -11.44 18.37
CA SER A 298 5.98 -11.76 18.27
C SER A 298 5.63 -13.07 18.97
N GLY A 299 4.66 -12.99 19.88
CA GLY A 299 4.19 -14.12 20.68
C GLY A 299 4.99 -14.37 21.97
N ASP A 300 6.01 -13.56 22.27
CA ASP A 300 6.72 -13.67 23.54
C ASP A 300 5.87 -13.25 24.73
N THR A 301 6.16 -13.87 25.86
CA THR A 301 5.53 -13.54 27.15
C THR A 301 6.61 -13.57 28.24
N CYS A 302 6.50 -12.73 29.27
CA CYS A 302 7.50 -12.76 30.36
C CYS A 302 7.65 -14.13 31.01
N PRO A 303 6.61 -14.96 31.23
CA PRO A 303 6.80 -16.32 31.74
C PRO A 303 7.69 -17.19 30.83
N ALA A 304 7.54 -17.08 29.51
CA ALA A 304 8.36 -17.82 28.56
C ALA A 304 9.81 -17.34 28.55
N ILE A 305 10.02 -16.02 28.54
CA ILE A 305 11.36 -15.40 28.60
C ILE A 305 12.04 -15.72 29.94
N ALA A 306 11.34 -15.57 31.06
CA ALA A 306 11.88 -15.85 32.37
C ALA A 306 12.35 -17.32 32.47
N SER A 307 11.51 -18.24 31.98
CA SER A 307 11.82 -19.67 31.95
C SER A 307 13.03 -19.99 31.06
N SER A 308 13.18 -19.34 29.90
CA SER A 308 14.30 -19.60 28.98
C SER A 308 15.64 -19.03 29.50
N HIS A 309 15.58 -17.99 30.33
CA HIS A 309 16.75 -17.36 30.94
C HIS A 309 17.05 -17.82 32.37
N GLY A 310 16.22 -18.70 32.94
CA GLY A 310 16.40 -19.22 34.30
C GLY A 310 16.21 -18.16 35.38
N ILE A 311 15.38 -17.16 35.12
CA ILE A 311 15.02 -16.06 36.03
C ILE A 311 13.54 -16.13 36.38
N THR A 312 13.06 -15.27 37.27
CA THR A 312 11.63 -15.15 37.61
C THR A 312 10.97 -14.03 36.80
N VAL A 313 9.64 -14.08 36.65
CA VAL A 313 8.89 -12.94 36.07
C VAL A 313 9.10 -11.67 36.89
N GLY A 314 9.21 -11.80 38.22
CA GLY A 314 9.51 -10.66 39.10
C GLY A 314 10.88 -10.03 38.84
N ASP A 315 11.87 -10.82 38.40
CA ASP A 315 13.17 -10.27 37.97
C ASP A 315 13.02 -9.44 36.69
N ILE A 316 12.24 -9.92 35.71
CA ILE A 316 11.93 -9.17 34.49
C ILE A 316 11.20 -7.86 34.83
N GLU A 317 10.17 -7.91 35.66
CA GLU A 317 9.42 -6.72 36.09
C GLU A 317 10.29 -5.72 36.87
N GLN A 318 11.22 -6.23 37.68
CA GLN A 318 12.14 -5.38 38.45
C GLN A 318 13.19 -4.70 37.56
N TRP A 319 13.74 -5.43 36.58
CA TRP A 319 14.80 -4.91 35.71
C TRP A 319 14.25 -4.10 34.53
N ASN A 320 12.96 -4.26 34.23
CA ASN A 320 12.25 -3.58 33.16
C ASN A 320 10.92 -3.02 33.70
N PRO A 321 10.95 -1.92 34.49
CA PRO A 321 9.76 -1.35 35.12
C PRO A 321 8.63 -1.04 34.14
N LYS A 322 8.98 -0.75 32.87
CA LYS A 322 8.00 -0.41 31.83
C LYS A 322 7.13 -1.59 31.38
N VAL A 323 7.63 -2.82 31.49
CA VAL A 323 6.87 -4.07 31.25
C VAL A 323 5.60 -4.15 32.09
N GLY A 324 5.58 -3.44 33.22
CA GLY A 324 4.44 -3.36 34.11
C GLY A 324 4.24 -4.62 34.96
N SER A 325 3.43 -4.48 36.01
CA SER A 325 3.07 -5.62 36.86
C SER A 325 2.25 -6.63 36.07
N ALA A 326 2.60 -7.92 36.17
CA ALA A 326 2.02 -9.02 35.40
C ALA A 326 2.34 -9.02 33.89
N CYS A 327 3.38 -8.30 33.45
CA CYS A 327 3.84 -8.32 32.06
C CYS A 327 2.78 -7.88 31.05
N THR A 328 2.04 -6.82 31.39
CA THR A 328 0.96 -6.29 30.53
C THR A 328 1.48 -5.45 29.38
N ASP A 329 2.71 -4.94 29.50
CA ASP A 329 3.28 -3.93 28.61
C ASP A 329 4.67 -4.36 28.09
N LEU A 330 4.82 -5.65 27.78
CA LEU A 330 6.01 -6.17 27.10
C LEU A 330 5.98 -5.76 25.62
N TRP A 331 6.93 -4.93 25.21
CA TRP A 331 6.95 -4.32 23.90
C TRP A 331 7.69 -5.17 22.89
N LEU A 332 7.00 -5.46 21.78
CA LEU A 332 7.55 -6.18 20.64
C LEU A 332 8.72 -5.41 20.02
N ASP A 333 9.73 -6.16 19.58
CA ASP A 333 10.90 -5.65 18.86
C ASP A 333 11.76 -4.64 19.62
N GLU A 334 11.70 -4.68 20.96
CA GLU A 334 12.61 -3.95 21.85
C GLU A 334 13.44 -4.91 22.72
N TYR A 335 14.63 -4.47 23.12
CA TYR A 335 15.47 -5.20 24.07
C TYR A 335 15.03 -4.94 25.51
N ILE A 336 14.89 -6.01 26.28
CA ILE A 336 14.71 -5.98 27.74
C ILE A 336 15.92 -6.58 28.46
N CYS A 337 16.10 -6.21 29.71
CA CYS A 337 17.10 -6.77 30.60
C CYS A 337 16.67 -8.13 31.14
N VAL A 338 17.55 -9.11 31.01
CA VAL A 338 17.36 -10.49 31.52
C VAL A 338 18.54 -10.95 32.37
N GLY A 339 19.42 -10.03 32.78
CA GLY A 339 20.47 -10.30 33.76
C GLY A 339 21.22 -9.04 34.16
N ILE A 340 21.57 -8.95 35.45
CA ILE A 340 22.40 -7.90 36.06
C ILE A 340 23.63 -8.54 36.70
#